data_AF-A0A960GHN5-F1
#
_entry.id   AF-A0A960GHN5-F1
#
_cell.length_a   1.000
_cell.length_b   1.000
_cell.length_c   1.000
_cell.angle_alpha   90.00
_cell.angle_beta   90.00
_cell.angle_gamma   90.00
#
_symmetry.space_group_name_H-M   'P 1'
#
loop_
_entity.id
_entity.type
_entity.pdbx_description
1 polymer ?
#
loop_
_entity_poly.entity_id
_entity_poly.type
_entity_poly.pdbx_seq_one_letter_code
_entity_poly.pdbx_strand_id
1 'polypeptide(L)'
;MSRPVDWVFLISGFPYTHRSSGIRALYRLCHHLNVSGYPTAVIAEPGETLPGWNCFLFDGDVSGRVVIYPEVVAGNPLQADKVVRWVLNTPGLLGGDPTYDDSELVFVYDLQRLPEVNLAVSESIGPERELWMGLIDPAVIYRDPHTTRDIDCSFTYKGAELARTIPLPDSGEIHPLESLTTDLSSLGQVLRRTRTLYSYDHYSNLLREAVISGCEVRVPDESGDWHDPRYCSCERNIRWHPDVETAYVEHFHSSDFVAGFIEQVRTRWDLPAADARWVRGLPFGAPSGRRRAAMAWRRLVRPGR
;
A
#
# COMPACT_ATOMS: atom_id res chain seq x y z
N MET A 1 -24.58 11.08 24.66
CA MET A 1 -23.23 11.54 24.29
C MET A 1 -22.35 10.31 24.15
N SER A 2 -21.89 10.00 22.93
CA SER A 2 -20.89 8.95 22.72
C SER A 2 -19.58 9.35 23.40
N ARG A 3 -18.95 8.45 24.15
CA ARG A 3 -17.60 8.70 24.68
C ARG A 3 -16.64 8.95 23.51
N PRO A 4 -15.65 9.86 23.66
CA PRO A 4 -14.59 10.01 22.67
C PRO A 4 -13.89 8.67 22.48
N VAL A 5 -13.58 8.32 21.23
CA VAL A 5 -12.76 7.15 20.92
C VAL A 5 -11.33 7.43 21.38
N ASP A 6 -10.77 6.51 22.15
CA ASP A 6 -9.36 6.54 22.52
C ASP A 6 -8.55 5.80 21.46
N TRP A 7 -8.07 6.55 20.47
CA TRP A 7 -7.30 6.01 19.35
C TRP A 7 -5.93 5.54 19.84
N VAL A 8 -5.54 4.31 19.51
CA VAL A 8 -4.23 3.74 19.84
C VAL A 8 -3.22 4.15 18.78
N PHE A 9 -3.60 3.93 17.51
CA PHE A 9 -2.77 4.23 16.35
C PHE A 9 -3.40 5.31 15.49
N LEU A 10 -2.55 6.16 14.92
CA LEU A 10 -2.93 7.10 13.87
C LEU A 10 -2.00 6.91 12.68
N ILE A 11 -2.54 6.64 11.51
CA ILE A 11 -1.75 6.45 10.29
C ILE A 11 -1.76 7.76 9.51
N SER A 12 -0.62 8.42 9.41
CA SER A 12 -0.46 9.58 8.53
C SER A 12 -0.45 9.12 7.09
N GLY A 13 -1.27 9.71 6.24
CA GLY A 13 -1.42 9.25 4.87
C GLY A 13 -1.92 10.32 3.91
N PHE A 14 -2.34 9.83 2.76
CA PHE A 14 -2.88 10.63 1.66
C PHE A 14 -4.35 10.27 1.43
N PRO A 15 -5.11 11.08 0.68
CA PRO A 15 -6.45 10.70 0.25
C PRO A 15 -6.48 9.30 -0.34
N TYR A 16 -7.44 8.48 0.09
CA TYR A 16 -7.58 7.13 -0.43
C TYR A 16 -7.74 7.15 -1.97
N THR A 17 -6.99 6.26 -2.63
CA THR A 17 -7.17 5.93 -4.04
C THR A 17 -6.83 4.46 -4.26
N HIS A 18 -7.60 3.78 -5.12
CA HIS A 18 -7.31 2.41 -5.53
C HIS A 18 -6.05 2.28 -6.39
N ARG A 19 -5.55 3.37 -6.98
CA ARG A 19 -4.43 3.35 -7.95
C ARG A 19 -3.04 3.20 -7.31
N SER A 20 -2.94 3.40 -5.99
CA SER A 20 -1.66 3.33 -5.28
C SER A 20 -1.68 2.20 -4.27
N SER A 21 -0.83 1.19 -4.48
CA SER A 21 -0.65 0.07 -3.54
C SER A 21 -0.17 0.55 -2.17
N GLY A 22 0.70 1.57 -2.12
CA GLY A 22 1.16 2.14 -0.86
C GLY A 22 0.01 2.78 -0.07
N ILE A 23 -0.84 3.57 -0.74
CA ILE A 23 -2.03 4.15 -0.10
C ILE A 23 -2.99 3.02 0.32
N ARG A 24 -3.23 2.02 -0.53
CA ARG A 24 -4.04 0.85 -0.16
C ARG A 24 -3.49 0.16 1.09
N ALA A 25 -2.18 -0.02 1.21
CA ALA A 25 -1.54 -0.63 2.38
C ALA A 25 -1.80 0.17 3.67
N LEU A 26 -1.72 1.50 3.64
CA LEU A 26 -2.03 2.34 4.81
C LEU A 26 -3.45 2.14 5.32
N TYR A 27 -4.44 2.18 4.42
CA TYR A 27 -5.84 1.98 4.81
C TYR A 27 -6.12 0.51 5.17
N ARG A 28 -5.42 -0.45 4.56
CA ARG A 28 -5.54 -1.86 4.93
C ARG A 28 -4.97 -2.14 6.31
N LEU A 29 -3.84 -1.55 6.67
CA LEU A 29 -3.31 -1.62 8.03
C LEU A 29 -4.32 -1.03 9.04
N CYS A 30 -4.93 0.12 8.73
CA CYS A 30 -5.99 0.69 9.56
C CYS A 30 -7.14 -0.30 9.78
N HIS A 31 -7.63 -0.93 8.71
CA HIS A 31 -8.66 -1.94 8.78
C HIS A 31 -8.28 -3.12 9.68
N HIS A 32 -7.11 -3.72 9.44
CA HIS A 32 -6.63 -4.90 10.17
C HIS A 32 -6.41 -4.60 11.65
N LEU A 33 -5.81 -3.46 11.99
CA LEU A 33 -5.65 -3.04 13.39
C LEU A 33 -7.01 -2.87 14.08
N ASN A 34 -7.98 -2.23 13.41
CA ASN A 34 -9.33 -2.07 13.95
C ASN A 34 -10.03 -3.42 14.17
N VAL A 35 -10.05 -4.33 13.19
CA VAL A 35 -10.69 -5.65 13.37
C VAL A 35 -9.95 -6.54 14.36
N SER A 36 -8.68 -6.28 14.63
CA SER A 36 -7.89 -6.93 15.70
C SER A 36 -8.06 -6.27 17.07
N GLY A 37 -8.91 -5.24 17.21
CA GLY A 37 -9.23 -4.63 18.49
C GLY A 37 -8.35 -3.43 18.88
N TYR A 38 -7.55 -2.89 17.96
CA TYR A 38 -6.71 -1.72 18.21
C TYR A 38 -7.28 -0.51 17.47
N PRO A 39 -8.02 0.38 18.16
CA PRO A 39 -8.61 1.57 17.56
C PRO A 39 -7.59 2.36 16.76
N THR A 40 -7.82 2.47 15.46
CA THR A 40 -6.91 3.08 14.50
C THR A 40 -7.68 3.99 13.55
N ALA A 41 -7.13 5.17 13.28
CA ALA A 41 -7.67 6.09 12.27
C ALA A 41 -6.57 6.58 11.33
N VAL A 42 -6.96 7.19 10.22
CA VAL A 42 -6.07 7.76 9.20
C VAL A 42 -6.14 9.28 9.25
N ILE A 43 -4.99 9.94 9.26
CA ILE A 43 -4.86 11.38 9.13
C ILE A 43 -4.63 11.69 7.65
N ALA A 44 -5.70 12.06 6.95
CA ALA A 44 -5.68 12.40 5.53
C ALA A 44 -6.88 13.28 5.17
N GLU A 45 -6.75 14.01 4.06
CA GLU A 45 -7.92 14.61 3.40
C GLU A 45 -8.82 13.51 2.81
N PRO A 46 -10.15 13.74 2.68
CA PRO A 46 -11.05 12.77 2.05
C PRO A 46 -10.64 12.44 0.61
N GLY A 47 -10.64 11.15 0.27
CA GLY A 47 -10.36 10.64 -1.07
C GLY A 47 -11.56 9.94 -1.72
N GLU A 48 -11.27 8.92 -2.53
CA GLU A 48 -12.27 8.01 -3.10
C GLU A 48 -13.04 7.27 -1.99
N THR A 49 -14.20 6.69 -2.32
CA THR A 49 -14.97 5.89 -1.37
C THR A 49 -14.23 4.59 -1.05
N LEU A 50 -14.06 4.30 0.24
CA LEU A 50 -13.44 3.06 0.70
C LEU A 50 -14.35 1.85 0.42
N PRO A 51 -13.79 0.67 0.09
CA PRO A 51 -14.55 -0.54 -0.22
C PRO A 51 -15.06 -1.25 1.04
N GLY A 52 -15.72 -0.51 1.95
CA GLY A 52 -16.28 -1.03 3.19
C GLY A 52 -15.26 -1.39 4.27
N TRP A 53 -14.01 -0.93 4.14
CA TRP A 53 -12.97 -1.15 5.15
C TRP A 53 -13.27 -0.38 6.44
N ASN A 54 -12.98 -1.02 7.58
CA ASN A 54 -13.12 -0.45 8.92
C ASN A 54 -12.03 0.62 9.16
N CYS A 55 -12.16 1.78 8.51
CA CYS A 55 -11.22 2.89 8.58
C CYS A 55 -11.97 4.20 8.79
N PHE A 56 -11.35 5.10 9.55
CA PHE A 56 -11.90 6.41 9.89
C PHE A 56 -10.89 7.50 9.57
N LEU A 57 -11.38 8.68 9.22
CA LEU A 57 -10.53 9.87 9.16
C LEU A 57 -10.44 10.52 10.54
N PHE A 58 -9.26 11.07 10.85
CA PHE A 58 -8.96 11.76 12.09
C PHE A 58 -8.32 13.13 11.81
N ASP A 59 -8.84 14.17 12.47
CA ASP A 59 -8.41 15.56 12.35
C ASP A 59 -8.09 16.21 13.71
N GLY A 60 -7.88 15.38 14.74
CA GLY A 60 -7.64 15.81 16.11
C GLY A 60 -6.17 15.83 16.53
N ASP A 61 -5.98 15.95 17.84
CA ASP A 61 -4.66 15.91 18.48
C ASP A 61 -4.03 14.51 18.46
N VAL A 62 -2.72 14.43 18.27
CA VAL A 62 -1.97 13.17 18.17
C VAL A 62 -1.29 12.75 19.48
N SER A 63 -1.26 13.61 20.52
CA SER A 63 -0.50 13.36 21.74
C SER A 63 -0.81 12.02 22.39
N GLY A 64 0.22 11.32 22.88
CA GLY A 64 0.09 10.01 23.55
C GLY A 64 -0.18 8.80 22.63
N ARG A 65 -0.45 9.02 21.35
CA ARG A 65 -0.81 7.98 20.36
C ARG A 65 0.42 7.55 19.57
N VAL A 66 0.38 6.34 19.00
CA VAL A 66 1.43 5.89 18.08
C VAL A 66 1.09 6.37 16.68
N VAL A 67 1.94 7.22 16.12
CA VAL A 67 1.77 7.72 14.75
C VAL A 67 2.60 6.87 13.79
N ILE A 68 1.95 6.29 12.80
CA ILE A 68 2.57 5.50 11.74
C ILE A 68 2.70 6.39 10.50
N TYR A 69 3.92 6.56 9.99
CA TYR A 69 4.18 7.30 8.76
C TYR A 69 4.71 6.36 7.67
N PRO A 70 4.25 6.48 6.41
CA PRO A 70 4.96 5.88 5.29
C PRO A 70 6.32 6.53 5.07
N GLU A 71 7.23 5.85 4.37
CA GLU A 71 8.58 6.34 4.08
C GLU A 71 8.60 7.68 3.34
N VAL A 72 7.61 7.94 2.51
CA VAL A 72 7.54 9.16 1.69
C VAL A 72 7.28 10.44 2.50
N VAL A 73 6.96 10.33 3.79
CA VAL A 73 6.76 11.48 4.69
C VAL A 73 8.07 11.79 5.41
N ALA A 74 8.63 12.97 5.21
CA ALA A 74 9.87 13.37 5.88
C ALA A 74 9.65 13.66 7.38
N GLY A 75 10.51 13.08 8.22
CA GLY A 75 10.59 13.26 9.67
C GLY A 75 9.28 12.97 10.40
N ASN A 76 9.06 13.70 11.49
CA ASN A 76 7.87 13.62 12.33
C ASN A 76 7.06 14.94 12.26
N PRO A 77 6.33 15.20 11.15
CA PRO A 77 5.67 16.48 10.93
C PRO A 77 4.55 16.78 11.92
N LEU A 78 3.95 15.76 12.54
CA LEU A 78 2.92 15.94 13.57
C LEU A 78 3.51 16.05 14.98
N GLN A 79 4.83 16.03 15.12
CA GLN A 79 5.54 16.12 16.41
C GLN A 79 5.01 15.10 17.42
N ALA A 80 4.71 13.89 16.95
CA ALA A 80 4.19 12.82 17.78
C ALA A 80 5.26 12.25 18.71
N ASP A 81 4.86 11.85 19.93
CA ASP A 81 5.78 11.28 20.93
C ASP A 81 6.26 9.87 20.58
N LYS A 82 5.49 9.13 19.76
CA LYS A 82 5.71 7.73 19.42
C LYS A 82 5.58 7.57 17.91
N VAL A 83 6.68 7.22 17.25
CA VAL A 83 6.76 7.22 15.78
C VAL A 83 7.08 5.82 15.27
N VAL A 84 6.19 5.29 14.46
CA VAL A 84 6.46 4.11 13.63
C VAL A 84 6.72 4.58 12.20
N ARG A 85 7.86 4.18 11.64
CA ARG A 85 8.19 4.38 10.23
C ARG A 85 7.90 3.11 9.46
N TRP A 86 6.97 3.16 8.51
CA TRP A 86 6.65 2.00 7.67
C TRP A 86 7.20 2.21 6.27
N VAL A 87 8.20 1.40 5.92
CA VAL A 87 8.94 1.52 4.67
C VAL A 87 8.33 0.64 3.59
N LEU A 88 7.58 1.26 2.68
CA LEU A 88 6.86 0.58 1.59
C LEU A 88 7.69 0.43 0.31
N ASN A 89 8.83 1.13 0.22
CA ASN A 89 9.77 1.12 -0.91
C ASN A 89 11.19 1.49 -0.44
N THR A 90 12.12 1.78 -1.35
CA THR A 90 13.47 2.25 -1.00
C THR A 90 13.43 3.61 -0.29
N PRO A 91 14.06 3.76 0.90
CA PRO A 91 14.20 5.04 1.60
C PRO A 91 14.72 6.16 0.68
N GLY A 92 14.11 7.34 0.76
CA GLY A 92 14.46 8.52 -0.03
C GLY A 92 14.16 8.46 -1.54
N LEU A 93 13.79 7.30 -2.10
CA LEU A 93 13.61 7.15 -3.55
C LEU A 93 12.38 7.90 -4.10
N LEU A 94 11.25 7.80 -3.39
CA LEU A 94 9.97 8.41 -3.79
C LEU A 94 9.64 9.66 -2.98
N GLY A 95 10.64 10.21 -2.26
CA GLY A 95 10.48 11.25 -1.26
C GLY A 95 10.80 10.76 0.15
N GLY A 96 10.55 11.61 1.13
CA GLY A 96 10.91 11.34 2.52
C GLY A 96 12.41 11.35 2.76
N ASP A 97 12.82 10.72 3.87
CA ASP A 97 14.21 10.72 4.30
C ASP A 97 14.97 9.49 3.80
N PRO A 98 16.27 9.61 3.48
CA PRO A 98 17.13 8.47 3.15
C PRO A 98 17.61 7.71 4.40
N THR A 99 17.46 8.30 5.60
CA THR A 99 17.85 7.74 6.90
C THR A 99 16.81 8.09 7.96
N TYR A 100 16.62 7.23 8.95
CA TYR A 100 15.65 7.40 10.02
C TYR A 100 16.32 7.55 11.39
N ASP A 101 15.68 8.31 12.28
CA ASP A 101 16.16 8.56 13.64
C ASP A 101 15.92 7.34 14.54
N ASP A 102 16.80 7.09 15.51
CA ASP A 102 16.73 5.94 16.44
C ASP A 102 15.47 5.93 17.33
N SER A 103 14.83 7.11 17.48
CA SER A 103 13.54 7.24 18.15
C SER A 103 12.38 6.66 17.34
N GLU A 104 12.52 6.51 16.02
CA GLU A 104 11.52 5.90 15.16
C GLU A 104 11.61 4.37 15.20
N LEU A 105 10.48 3.69 15.37
CA LEU A 105 10.38 2.24 15.25
C LEU A 105 10.12 1.88 13.78
N VAL A 106 11.16 1.36 13.10
CA VAL A 106 11.11 1.10 11.66
C VAL A 106 10.58 -0.30 11.37
N PHE A 107 9.62 -0.39 10.44
CA PHE A 107 9.11 -1.62 9.82
C PHE A 107 9.30 -1.56 8.32
N VAL A 108 9.46 -2.73 7.70
CA VAL A 108 9.54 -2.88 6.24
C VAL A 108 8.31 -3.60 5.71
N TYR A 109 7.77 -3.15 4.59
CA TYR A 109 6.60 -3.81 3.97
C TYR A 109 6.93 -5.20 3.43
N ASP A 110 8.10 -5.35 2.80
CA ASP A 110 8.54 -6.58 2.17
C ASP A 110 10.03 -6.79 2.47
N LEU A 111 10.40 -7.97 2.96
CA LEU A 111 11.79 -8.31 3.27
C LEU A 111 12.78 -8.11 2.13
N GLN A 112 12.34 -8.07 0.87
CA GLN A 112 13.21 -7.70 -0.26
C GLN A 112 13.86 -6.33 -0.08
N ARG A 113 13.23 -5.42 0.69
CA ARG A 113 13.76 -4.06 0.99
C ARG A 113 14.59 -3.98 2.26
N LEU A 114 14.73 -5.07 3.00
CA LEU A 114 15.46 -5.08 4.26
C LEU A 114 16.93 -4.62 4.10
N PRO A 115 17.68 -4.99 3.02
CA PRO A 115 19.03 -4.47 2.81
C PRO A 115 19.08 -2.94 2.69
N GLU A 116 18.22 -2.33 1.89
CA GLU A 116 18.19 -0.88 1.72
C GLU A 116 17.70 -0.18 2.99
N VAL A 117 16.76 -0.77 3.73
CA VAL A 117 16.31 -0.24 5.01
C VAL A 117 17.41 -0.30 6.06
N ASN A 118 18.22 -1.36 6.10
CA ASN A 118 19.35 -1.49 7.03
C ASN A 118 20.48 -0.49 6.76
N LEU A 119 20.54 0.11 5.56
CA LEU A 119 21.43 1.25 5.29
C LEU A 119 20.85 2.59 5.79
N ALA A 120 19.54 2.65 6.04
CA ALA A 120 18.83 3.84 6.48
C ALA A 120 18.68 3.94 8.00
N VAL A 121 19.08 2.93 8.78
CA VAL A 121 18.99 2.90 10.24
C VAL A 121 20.37 2.69 10.88
N SER A 122 20.53 3.11 12.13
CA SER A 122 21.80 2.96 12.87
C SER A 122 22.07 1.51 13.30
N GLU A 123 21.02 0.78 13.68
CA GLU A 123 21.05 -0.62 14.09
C GLU A 123 20.24 -1.45 13.10
N SER A 124 20.87 -2.50 12.55
CA SER A 124 20.20 -3.38 11.59
C SER A 124 19.01 -4.09 12.22
N ILE A 125 17.90 -4.11 11.49
CA ILE A 125 16.68 -4.80 11.85
C ILE A 125 16.59 -6.15 11.13
N GLY A 126 15.86 -7.09 11.74
CA GLY A 126 15.65 -8.43 11.22
C GLY A 126 14.24 -8.66 10.66
N PRO A 127 13.91 -9.90 10.28
CA PRO A 127 12.64 -10.24 9.65
C PRO A 127 11.42 -10.04 10.56
N GLU A 128 11.60 -9.95 11.87
CA GLU A 128 10.56 -9.60 12.83
C GLU A 128 9.96 -8.19 12.61
N ARG A 129 10.63 -7.35 11.81
CA ARG A 129 10.13 -6.03 11.38
C ARG A 129 9.39 -6.04 10.04
N GLU A 130 9.09 -7.21 9.47
CA GLU A 130 8.18 -7.28 8.32
C GLU A 130 6.75 -6.94 8.75
N LEU A 131 6.17 -5.94 8.10
CA LEU A 131 4.76 -5.55 8.22
C LEU A 131 4.12 -5.67 6.83
N TRP A 132 3.79 -6.89 6.45
CA TRP A 132 3.24 -7.25 5.16
C TRP A 132 1.77 -7.71 5.26
N MET A 133 0.99 -7.46 4.21
CA MET A 133 -0.37 -7.99 4.05
C MET A 133 -0.76 -8.16 2.59
N GLY A 134 -1.77 -9.00 2.34
CA GLY A 134 -2.37 -9.12 1.02
C GLY A 134 -3.18 -7.86 0.65
N LEU A 135 -2.86 -7.27 -0.49
CA LEU A 135 -3.58 -6.11 -1.03
C LEU A 135 -4.58 -6.47 -2.13
N ILE A 136 -4.50 -7.67 -2.69
CA ILE A 136 -5.29 -8.08 -3.86
C ILE A 136 -6.69 -8.45 -3.41
N ASP A 137 -7.66 -7.61 -3.78
CA ASP A 137 -9.05 -7.78 -3.38
C ASP A 137 -9.73 -8.89 -4.22
N PRO A 138 -10.15 -10.01 -3.61
CA PRO A 138 -10.74 -11.12 -4.34
C PRO A 138 -12.16 -10.84 -4.86
N ALA A 139 -12.83 -9.78 -4.38
CA ALA A 139 -14.14 -9.40 -4.89
C ALA A 139 -14.08 -8.80 -6.30
N VAL A 140 -12.90 -8.32 -6.72
CA VAL A 140 -12.71 -7.64 -8.01
C VAL A 140 -11.61 -8.27 -8.86
N ILE A 141 -10.56 -8.81 -8.24
CA ILE A 141 -9.44 -9.46 -8.92
C ILE A 141 -9.58 -10.96 -8.77
N TYR A 142 -9.96 -11.62 -9.86
CA TYR A 142 -10.12 -13.06 -9.94
C TYR A 142 -10.15 -13.47 -11.42
N ARG A 143 -9.87 -14.74 -11.68
CA ARG A 143 -10.02 -15.33 -13.00
C ARG A 143 -11.47 -15.73 -13.26
N ASP A 144 -12.01 -15.31 -14.41
CA ASP A 144 -13.30 -15.79 -14.92
C ASP A 144 -13.07 -16.63 -16.18
N PRO A 145 -13.32 -17.95 -16.16
CA PRO A 145 -13.15 -18.80 -17.33
C PRO A 145 -14.17 -18.53 -18.46
N HIS A 146 -15.24 -17.78 -18.18
CA HIS A 146 -16.27 -17.46 -19.17
C HIS A 146 -16.03 -16.12 -19.88
N THR A 147 -15.13 -15.28 -19.36
CA THR A 147 -14.78 -14.01 -20.01
C THR A 147 -13.81 -14.26 -21.16
N THR A 148 -14.15 -13.76 -22.36
CA THR A 148 -13.24 -13.76 -23.51
C THR A 148 -12.10 -12.78 -23.28
N ARG A 149 -10.87 -13.23 -23.53
CA ARG A 149 -9.66 -12.42 -23.43
C ARG A 149 -9.35 -11.86 -24.82
N ASP A 150 -9.71 -10.62 -25.09
CA ASP A 150 -9.82 -10.05 -26.44
C ASP A 150 -9.04 -8.75 -26.66
N ILE A 151 -8.38 -8.22 -25.63
CA ILE A 151 -7.58 -6.99 -25.73
C ILE A 151 -6.17 -7.19 -25.18
N ASP A 152 -5.21 -6.38 -25.62
CA ASP A 152 -3.91 -6.24 -24.95
C ASP A 152 -3.84 -4.87 -24.28
N CYS A 153 -3.13 -4.79 -23.16
CA CYS A 153 -3.00 -3.55 -22.41
C CYS A 153 -1.55 -3.21 -22.10
N SER A 154 -1.25 -1.92 -22.00
CA SER A 154 0.00 -1.40 -21.47
C SER A 154 -0.21 -0.75 -20.11
N PHE A 155 0.80 -0.79 -19.25
CA PHE A 155 0.82 -0.08 -17.97
C PHE A 155 2.16 0.64 -17.80
N THR A 156 2.15 1.94 -17.54
CA THR A 156 3.38 2.74 -17.49
C THR A 156 3.79 3.07 -16.07
N TYR A 157 2.88 3.70 -15.29
CA TYR A 157 3.12 4.18 -13.93
C TYR A 157 4.55 4.71 -13.66
N LYS A 158 5.34 4.10 -12.77
CA LYS A 158 6.71 4.54 -12.43
C LYS A 158 7.72 4.34 -13.56
N GLY A 159 7.39 3.56 -14.58
CA GLY A 159 8.23 3.25 -15.73
C GLY A 159 8.17 4.27 -16.87
N ALA A 160 7.74 5.50 -16.61
CA ALA A 160 7.59 6.54 -17.64
C ALA A 160 8.87 6.81 -18.46
N GLU A 161 10.04 6.69 -17.83
CA GLU A 161 11.31 6.86 -18.54
C GLU A 161 11.60 5.68 -19.47
N LEU A 162 11.38 4.44 -19.02
CA LEU A 162 11.49 3.25 -19.86
C LEU A 162 10.51 3.29 -21.04
N ALA A 163 9.29 3.76 -20.81
CA ALA A 163 8.29 3.88 -21.86
C ALA A 163 8.64 4.89 -22.96
N ARG A 164 9.56 5.85 -22.70
CA ARG A 164 10.05 6.78 -23.72
C ARG A 164 11.10 6.16 -24.63
N THR A 165 11.85 5.18 -24.13
CA THR A 165 13.01 4.60 -24.83
C THR A 165 12.72 3.23 -25.42
N ILE A 166 11.82 2.46 -24.79
CA ILE A 166 11.48 1.10 -25.19
C ILE A 166 10.06 1.10 -25.77
N PRO A 167 9.90 0.91 -27.09
CA PRO A 167 8.58 0.85 -27.69
C PRO A 167 7.82 -0.40 -27.22
N LEU A 168 6.49 -0.30 -27.24
CA LEU A 168 5.63 -1.48 -27.11
C LEU A 168 5.88 -2.44 -28.28
N PRO A 169 5.66 -3.75 -28.08
CA PRO A 169 5.77 -4.73 -29.16
C PRO A 169 4.79 -4.45 -30.30
N ASP A 170 5.19 -4.78 -31.52
CA ASP A 170 4.31 -4.73 -32.70
C ASP A 170 3.38 -5.96 -32.70
N SER A 171 2.41 -5.99 -31.79
CA SER A 171 1.46 -7.09 -31.58
C SER A 171 0.00 -6.69 -31.83
N GLY A 172 -0.23 -5.53 -32.47
CA GLY A 172 -1.55 -4.97 -32.75
C GLY A 172 -1.91 -3.80 -31.83
N GLU A 173 -3.21 -3.58 -31.62
CA GLU A 173 -3.67 -2.50 -30.75
C GLU A 173 -3.44 -2.86 -29.27
N ILE A 174 -2.68 -2.02 -28.57
CA ILE A 174 -2.41 -2.13 -27.14
C ILE A 174 -3.00 -0.90 -26.44
N HIS A 175 -3.97 -1.13 -25.55
CA HIS A 175 -4.67 -0.05 -24.87
C HIS A 175 -3.95 0.34 -23.56
N PRO A 176 -3.74 1.64 -23.27
CA PRO A 176 -3.29 2.06 -21.95
C PRO A 176 -4.31 1.64 -20.89
N LEU A 177 -3.92 0.77 -19.96
CA LEU A 177 -4.81 0.25 -18.92
C LEU A 177 -5.42 1.38 -18.08
N GLU A 178 -4.63 2.41 -17.80
CA GLU A 178 -5.03 3.60 -17.05
C GLU A 178 -6.12 4.41 -17.74
N SER A 179 -6.29 4.27 -19.06
CA SER A 179 -7.35 4.92 -19.84
C SER A 179 -8.68 4.15 -19.83
N LEU A 180 -8.64 2.84 -19.56
CA LEU A 180 -9.81 1.96 -19.53
C LEU A 180 -10.36 1.76 -18.11
N THR A 181 -9.61 2.19 -17.09
CA THR A 181 -9.89 1.88 -15.69
C THR A 181 -10.08 3.16 -14.88
N THR A 182 -11.27 3.32 -14.33
CA THR A 182 -11.66 4.47 -13.50
C THR A 182 -11.64 4.14 -12.02
N ASP A 183 -11.94 2.89 -11.68
CA ASP A 183 -12.03 2.33 -10.34
C ASP A 183 -11.57 0.86 -10.28
N LEU A 184 -11.51 0.30 -9.07
CA LEU A 184 -11.06 -1.07 -8.84
C LEU A 184 -11.96 -2.13 -9.51
N SER A 185 -13.26 -1.88 -9.68
CA SER A 185 -14.16 -2.81 -10.36
C SER A 185 -13.87 -2.85 -11.85
N SER A 186 -13.74 -1.68 -12.48
CA SER A 186 -13.36 -1.55 -13.89
C SER A 186 -11.97 -2.16 -14.14
N LEU A 187 -11.02 -2.04 -13.20
CA LEU A 187 -9.73 -2.69 -13.29
C LEU A 187 -9.87 -4.21 -13.42
N GLY A 188 -10.62 -4.85 -12.51
CA GLY A 188 -10.86 -6.29 -12.58
C GLY A 188 -11.53 -6.72 -13.88
N GLN A 189 -12.51 -5.95 -14.37
CA GLN A 189 -13.20 -6.24 -15.63
C GLN A 189 -12.26 -6.16 -16.83
N VAL A 190 -11.43 -5.13 -16.91
CA VAL A 190 -10.46 -4.95 -17.98
C VAL A 190 -9.40 -6.05 -17.92
N LEU A 191 -8.81 -6.32 -16.74
CA LEU A 191 -7.79 -7.36 -16.58
C LEU A 191 -8.31 -8.76 -16.97
N ARG A 192 -9.57 -9.10 -16.70
CA ARG A 192 -10.15 -10.38 -17.15
C ARG A 192 -10.22 -10.50 -18.68
N ARG A 193 -10.38 -9.38 -19.38
CA ARG A 193 -10.37 -9.30 -20.86
C ARG A 193 -8.96 -9.18 -21.44
N THR A 194 -7.99 -8.70 -20.68
CA THR A 194 -6.61 -8.44 -21.15
C THR A 194 -5.84 -9.74 -21.39
N ARG A 195 -5.59 -10.15 -22.64
CA ARG A 195 -4.72 -11.29 -23.00
C ARG A 195 -3.32 -11.09 -22.43
N THR A 196 -2.64 -10.04 -22.88
CA THR A 196 -1.29 -9.68 -22.43
C THR A 196 -1.27 -8.28 -21.82
N LEU A 197 -0.67 -8.17 -20.62
CA LEU A 197 -0.33 -6.90 -19.99
C LEU A 197 1.17 -6.63 -20.17
N TYR A 198 1.47 -5.58 -20.93
CA TYR A 198 2.82 -5.03 -21.10
C TYR A 198 3.06 -3.93 -20.06
N SER A 199 3.88 -4.21 -19.04
CA SER A 199 4.14 -3.26 -17.96
C SER A 199 5.56 -2.71 -18.02
N TYR A 200 5.70 -1.39 -17.90
CA TYR A 200 6.98 -0.71 -17.69
C TYR A 200 7.36 -0.58 -16.20
N ASP A 201 6.45 -0.93 -15.27
CA ASP A 201 6.73 -0.95 -13.83
C ASP A 201 6.87 -2.40 -13.35
N HIS A 202 8.12 -2.82 -13.11
CA HIS A 202 8.48 -4.16 -12.65
C HIS A 202 8.13 -4.41 -11.17
N TYR A 203 7.94 -3.33 -10.40
CA TYR A 203 7.71 -3.40 -8.95
C TYR A 203 6.25 -3.11 -8.58
N SER A 204 5.32 -3.25 -9.53
CA SER A 204 3.91 -2.93 -9.30
C SER A 204 3.12 -4.14 -8.82
N ASN A 205 2.32 -3.97 -7.75
CA ASN A 205 1.36 -5.00 -7.32
C ASN A 205 0.34 -5.35 -8.40
N LEU A 206 0.13 -4.45 -9.37
CA LEU A 206 -0.71 -4.70 -10.55
C LEU A 206 -0.25 -5.95 -11.33
N LEU A 207 1.05 -6.27 -11.34
CA LEU A 207 1.54 -7.46 -12.03
C LEU A 207 0.94 -8.73 -11.44
N ARG A 208 0.85 -8.81 -10.10
CA ARG A 208 0.19 -9.91 -9.40
C ARG A 208 -1.31 -9.94 -9.69
N GLU A 209 -1.96 -8.77 -9.71
CA GLU A 209 -3.40 -8.65 -10.02
C GLU A 209 -3.72 -9.14 -11.45
N ALA A 210 -2.84 -8.83 -12.41
CA ALA A 210 -2.96 -9.27 -13.80
C ALA A 210 -2.77 -10.79 -13.92
N VAL A 211 -1.73 -11.37 -13.29
CA VAL A 211 -1.51 -12.83 -13.28
C VAL A 211 -2.72 -13.56 -12.69
N ILE A 212 -3.24 -13.12 -11.55
CA ILE A 212 -4.43 -13.72 -10.91
C ILE A 212 -5.68 -13.62 -11.80
N SER A 213 -5.81 -12.53 -12.58
CA SER A 213 -6.90 -12.35 -13.55
C SER A 213 -6.71 -13.18 -14.82
N GLY A 214 -5.59 -13.92 -14.94
CA GLY A 214 -5.26 -14.81 -16.05
C GLY A 214 -4.47 -14.15 -17.18
N CYS A 215 -3.93 -12.95 -16.99
CA CYS A 215 -3.13 -12.27 -18.00
C CYS A 215 -1.79 -12.97 -18.20
N GLU A 216 -1.33 -13.03 -19.45
CA GLU A 216 0.10 -13.06 -19.72
C GLU A 216 0.69 -11.70 -19.31
N VAL A 217 1.81 -11.68 -18.60
CA VAL A 217 2.45 -10.44 -18.17
C VAL A 217 3.84 -10.36 -18.77
N ARG A 218 4.15 -9.20 -19.37
CA ARG A 218 5.43 -8.91 -20.00
C ARG A 218 6.00 -7.61 -19.47
N VAL A 219 7.28 -7.61 -19.16
CA VAL A 219 8.04 -6.42 -18.73
C VAL A 219 9.32 -6.31 -19.56
N PRO A 220 9.81 -5.10 -19.89
CA PRO A 220 10.99 -4.94 -20.71
C PRO A 220 12.27 -4.90 -19.88
N ASP A 221 13.32 -5.62 -20.28
CA ASP A 221 14.64 -5.42 -19.69
C ASP A 221 15.35 -4.18 -20.27
N GLU A 222 16.59 -3.92 -19.82
CA GLU A 222 17.42 -2.80 -20.28
C GLU A 222 17.79 -2.90 -21.77
N SER A 223 17.71 -4.09 -22.37
CA SER A 223 17.95 -4.33 -23.80
C SER A 223 16.69 -4.07 -24.64
N GLY A 224 15.54 -3.87 -24.00
CA GLY A 224 14.24 -3.71 -24.65
C GLY A 224 13.49 -5.02 -24.87
N ASP A 225 14.00 -6.15 -24.35
CA ASP A 225 13.37 -7.45 -24.52
C ASP A 225 12.25 -7.67 -23.50
N TRP A 226 11.05 -7.92 -24.02
CA TRP A 226 9.84 -8.14 -23.22
C TRP A 226 9.77 -9.59 -22.75
N HIS A 227 9.83 -9.80 -21.43
CA HIS A 227 9.92 -11.12 -20.82
C HIS A 227 8.94 -11.28 -19.65
N ASP A 228 8.75 -12.52 -19.19
CA ASP A 228 7.87 -12.81 -18.04
C ASP A 228 8.58 -12.43 -16.73
N PRO A 229 8.04 -11.48 -15.93
CA PRO A 229 8.68 -11.04 -14.70
C PRO A 229 8.78 -12.15 -13.65
N ARG A 230 7.98 -13.22 -13.72
CA ARG A 230 8.03 -14.29 -12.71
C ARG A 230 9.33 -15.09 -12.72
N TYR A 231 10.07 -15.03 -13.82
CA TYR A 231 11.27 -15.84 -14.03
C TYR A 231 12.54 -14.99 -14.24
N CYS A 232 12.46 -13.67 -14.03
CA CYS A 232 13.60 -12.78 -14.21
C CYS A 232 14.32 -12.46 -12.90
N SER A 233 15.61 -12.11 -13.02
CA SER A 233 16.47 -11.70 -11.91
C SER A 233 16.62 -10.17 -11.81
N CYS A 234 15.67 -9.40 -12.35
CA CYS A 234 15.72 -7.94 -12.30
C CYS A 234 15.69 -7.46 -10.84
N GLU A 235 16.62 -6.58 -10.47
CA GLU A 235 16.76 -6.06 -9.09
C GLU A 235 15.47 -5.41 -8.57
N ARG A 236 14.72 -4.73 -9.46
CA ARG A 236 13.46 -4.05 -9.14
C ARG A 236 12.21 -4.88 -9.43
N ASN A 237 12.34 -6.18 -9.55
CA ASN A 237 11.19 -7.06 -9.72
C ASN A 237 10.39 -7.14 -8.42
N ILE A 238 9.07 -7.14 -8.53
CA ILE A 238 8.19 -7.42 -7.40
C ILE A 238 8.47 -8.82 -6.87
N ARG A 239 8.40 -9.00 -5.56
CA ARG A 239 8.47 -10.34 -4.95
C ARG A 239 7.33 -11.21 -5.46
N TRP A 240 7.63 -12.31 -6.13
CA TRP A 240 6.60 -13.28 -6.52
C TRP A 240 6.42 -14.30 -5.39
N HIS A 241 5.25 -14.30 -4.77
CA HIS A 241 4.89 -15.34 -3.80
C HIS A 241 4.60 -16.64 -4.57
N PRO A 242 5.18 -17.79 -4.19
CA PRO A 242 5.01 -19.05 -4.94
C PRO A 242 3.55 -19.49 -5.18
N ASP A 243 2.65 -19.05 -4.31
CA ASP A 243 1.23 -19.35 -4.24
C ASP A 243 0.35 -18.13 -4.52
N VAL A 244 0.87 -17.10 -5.20
CA VAL A 244 0.17 -15.83 -5.45
C VAL A 244 -1.22 -16.02 -6.08
N GLU A 245 -1.43 -17.05 -6.91
CA GLU A 245 -2.73 -17.35 -7.53
C GLU A 245 -3.71 -18.10 -6.60
N THR A 246 -3.21 -18.80 -5.59
CA THR A 246 -4.01 -19.69 -4.74
C THR A 246 -4.22 -19.14 -3.33
N ALA A 247 -3.28 -18.36 -2.81
CA ALA A 247 -3.29 -17.86 -1.43
C ALA A 247 -3.68 -16.38 -1.32
N TYR A 248 -3.84 -15.64 -2.43
CA TYR A 248 -4.15 -14.20 -2.36
C TYR A 248 -5.42 -13.87 -1.58
N VAL A 249 -6.45 -14.73 -1.66
CA VAL A 249 -7.69 -14.59 -0.90
C VAL A 249 -7.41 -14.67 0.60
N GLU A 250 -6.65 -15.68 1.02
CA GLU A 250 -6.27 -15.87 2.41
C GLU A 250 -5.40 -14.71 2.91
N HIS A 251 -4.38 -14.33 2.16
CA HIS A 251 -3.51 -13.19 2.49
C HIS A 251 -4.28 -11.87 2.58
N PHE A 252 -5.33 -11.70 1.77
CA PHE A 252 -6.20 -10.54 1.88
C PHE A 252 -7.07 -10.59 3.15
N HIS A 253 -7.53 -11.74 3.61
CA HIS A 253 -8.37 -11.78 4.82
C HIS A 253 -7.58 -11.91 6.12
N SER A 254 -6.31 -12.37 6.08
CA SER A 254 -5.50 -12.59 7.27
C SER A 254 -5.10 -11.28 7.97
N SER A 255 -5.22 -11.29 9.30
CA SER A 255 -4.71 -10.24 10.20
C SER A 255 -3.58 -10.78 11.09
N ASP A 256 -2.98 -11.93 10.74
CA ASP A 256 -2.05 -12.65 11.62
C ASP A 256 -0.78 -11.84 11.92
N PHE A 257 -0.38 -10.96 10.99
CA PHE A 257 0.74 -10.04 11.16
C PHE A 257 0.52 -9.06 12.34
N VAL A 258 -0.72 -8.77 12.73
CA VAL A 258 -1.02 -7.76 13.76
C VAL A 258 -0.42 -8.16 15.10
N ALA A 259 -0.44 -9.44 15.47
CA ALA A 259 0.12 -9.89 16.74
C ALA A 259 1.62 -9.58 16.85
N GLY A 260 2.38 -9.93 15.81
CA GLY A 260 3.83 -9.65 15.72
C GLY A 260 4.11 -8.15 15.69
N PHE A 261 3.33 -7.37 14.91
CA PHE A 261 3.43 -5.92 14.91
C PHE A 261 3.26 -5.31 16.30
N ILE A 262 2.21 -5.72 17.04
CA ILE A 262 1.93 -5.22 18.39
C ILE A 262 3.02 -5.62 19.38
N GLU A 263 3.53 -6.85 19.32
CA GLU A 263 4.66 -7.30 20.14
C GLU A 263 5.88 -6.40 19.93
N GLN A 264 6.21 -6.14 18.66
CA GLN A 264 7.29 -5.26 18.28
C GLN A 264 7.09 -3.82 18.75
N VAL A 265 5.88 -3.25 18.67
CA VAL A 265 5.60 -1.91 19.20
C VAL A 265 5.71 -1.88 20.74
N ARG A 266 5.28 -2.94 21.43
CA ARG A 266 5.38 -3.07 22.89
C ARG A 266 6.80 -3.11 23.44
N THR A 267 7.80 -3.41 22.60
CA THR A 267 9.21 -3.29 22.98
C THR A 267 9.64 -1.85 23.27
N ARG A 268 8.92 -0.85 22.75
CA ARG A 268 9.22 0.58 22.93
C ARG A 268 8.19 1.30 23.80
N TRP A 269 6.91 0.96 23.68
CA TRP A 269 5.84 1.69 24.35
C TRP A 269 4.76 0.76 24.90
N ASP A 270 4.22 1.10 26.07
CA ASP A 270 3.04 0.42 26.59
C ASP A 270 1.81 0.72 25.72
N LEU A 271 1.04 -0.32 25.42
CA LEU A 271 -0.16 -0.26 24.60
C LEU A 271 -1.32 -0.91 25.34
N PRO A 272 -2.54 -0.35 25.24
CA PRO A 272 -3.71 -0.98 25.82
C PRO A 272 -3.95 -2.37 25.23
N ALA A 273 -4.68 -3.20 25.96
CA ALA A 273 -5.16 -4.48 25.45
C ALA A 273 -6.17 -4.26 24.31
N ALA A 274 -6.28 -5.25 23.42
CA ALA A 274 -7.25 -5.23 22.34
C ALA A 274 -8.69 -5.09 22.88
N ASP A 275 -9.44 -4.17 22.31
CA ASP A 275 -10.84 -3.92 22.62
C ASP A 275 -11.76 -4.71 21.67
N ALA A 276 -12.37 -5.78 22.20
CA ALA A 276 -13.27 -6.65 21.46
C ALA A 276 -14.48 -5.94 20.81
N ARG A 277 -14.81 -4.70 21.23
CA ARG A 277 -15.86 -3.89 20.60
C ARG A 277 -15.54 -3.49 19.16
N TRP A 278 -14.28 -3.50 18.77
CA TRP A 278 -13.83 -3.18 17.42
C TRP A 278 -13.74 -4.40 16.49
N VAL A 279 -13.70 -5.61 17.07
CA VAL A 279 -13.64 -6.89 16.36
C VAL A 279 -14.95 -7.23 15.65
N ARG A 280 -16.09 -6.73 16.17
CA ARG A 280 -17.40 -6.85 15.54
C ARG A 280 -17.71 -5.54 14.81
N GLY A 281 -17.98 -5.62 13.51
CA GLY A 281 -18.33 -4.48 12.64
C GLY A 281 -19.15 -3.41 13.37
N LEU A 282 -18.58 -2.21 13.37
CA LEU A 282 -18.93 -1.01 14.14
C LEU A 282 -20.41 -0.81 14.53
N PRO A 283 -20.66 -0.30 15.76
CA PRO A 283 -21.79 0.56 16.04
C PRO A 283 -21.41 2.05 16.22
N PHE A 284 -20.16 2.45 15.96
CA PHE A 284 -19.73 3.84 16.18
C PHE A 284 -19.93 4.67 14.91
N GLY A 285 -21.00 5.47 14.88
CA GLY A 285 -21.25 6.45 13.83
C GLY A 285 -20.06 7.41 13.67
N ALA A 286 -19.71 7.73 12.42
CA ALA A 286 -18.63 8.64 12.08
C ALA A 286 -18.72 9.94 12.90
N PRO A 287 -17.61 10.42 13.51
CA PRO A 287 -17.62 11.71 14.18
C PRO A 287 -17.96 12.81 13.17
N SER A 288 -19.04 13.55 13.43
CA SER A 288 -19.42 14.71 12.64
C SER A 288 -18.44 15.86 12.90
N GLY A 289 -17.31 15.87 12.18
CA GLY A 289 -16.26 16.88 12.26
C GLY A 289 -16.09 17.67 10.97
N ARG A 290 -17.16 18.25 10.42
CA ARG A 290 -16.99 19.30 9.39
C ARG A 290 -16.50 20.56 10.09
N ARG A 291 -15.22 20.93 9.93
CA ARG A 291 -14.71 22.30 9.68
C ARG A 291 -13.29 22.51 10.26
N ARG A 292 -12.31 22.54 9.35
CA ARG A 292 -11.25 23.57 9.16
C ARG A 292 -9.88 22.92 8.84
N ALA A 293 -9.68 22.54 7.59
CA ALA A 293 -8.35 22.33 7.02
C ALA A 293 -8.26 23.07 5.68
N ALA A 294 -7.60 24.23 5.67
CA ALA A 294 -7.27 24.95 4.44
C ALA A 294 -5.91 25.67 4.48
N MET A 295 -5.15 25.61 5.57
CA MET A 295 -3.96 26.48 5.72
C MET A 295 -2.62 25.80 6.00
N ALA A 296 -2.55 24.54 6.43
CA ALA A 296 -1.26 23.90 6.73
C ALA A 296 -0.62 23.14 5.54
N TRP A 297 -1.43 22.61 4.60
CA TRP A 297 -0.95 21.68 3.59
C TRP A 297 -0.31 22.31 2.33
N ARG A 298 -0.51 23.62 2.09
CA ARG A 298 -0.02 24.30 0.87
C ARG A 298 1.50 24.53 0.80
N ARG A 299 2.28 24.07 1.79
CA ARG A 299 3.75 24.23 1.83
C ARG A 299 4.55 22.95 1.62
N LEU A 300 3.93 21.77 1.61
CA LEU A 300 4.67 20.49 1.63
C LEU A 300 4.68 19.72 0.28
N VAL A 301 3.93 20.17 -0.73
CA VAL A 301 3.97 19.58 -2.08
C VAL A 301 4.13 20.68 -3.12
N ARG A 302 5.34 21.22 -3.21
CA ARG A 302 5.84 21.75 -4.48
C ARG A 302 7.08 20.95 -4.83
N PRO A 303 7.09 20.23 -5.96
CA PRO A 303 8.35 19.81 -6.56
C PRO A 303 9.12 21.09 -6.89
N GLY A 304 10.34 21.21 -6.36
CA GLY A 304 11.34 22.07 -6.98
C GLY A 304 11.53 21.62 -8.43
N ARG A 305 11.68 22.61 -9.30
CA ARG A 305 11.83 22.49 -10.76
C ARG A 305 12.89 21.48 -11.18
#